data_AF-A0A916K4K3-F1
#
_entry.id   AF-A0A916K4K3-F1
#
_cell.length_a   1.000
_cell.length_b   1.000
_cell.length_c   1.000
_cell.angle_alpha   90.00
_cell.angle_beta   90.00
_cell.angle_gamma   90.00
#
_symmetry.space_group_name_H-M   'P 1'
#
loop_
_entity.id
_entity.type
_entity.pdbx_description
1 polymer ?
#
loop_
_entity_poly.entity_id
_entity_poly.type
_entity_poly.pdbx_seq_one_letter_code
_entity_poly.pdbx_strand_id
1 'polypeptide(L)' 'MLHNIGLPGLLMIVVVVLILFGPSKLPEFGRAVGRTLHEFKSSARELVSETKNEEDDTKNSAERKPA' A
#
# COMPACT_ATOMS: atom_id res chain seq x y z
N MET A 1 11.51 -31.64 6.77
CA MET A 1 12.03 -31.79 5.39
C MET A 1 11.90 -30.50 4.57
N LEU A 2 10.77 -29.78 4.58
CA LEU A 2 10.64 -28.49 3.84
C LEU A 2 11.27 -27.26 4.53
N HIS A 3 11.53 -27.29 5.83
CA HIS A 3 12.12 -26.16 6.57
C HIS A 3 13.57 -25.82 6.18
N ASN A 4 14.25 -26.71 5.45
CA ASN A 4 15.60 -26.46 4.91
C ASN A 4 15.57 -25.74 3.56
N ILE A 5 14.38 -25.54 2.97
CA ILE A 5 14.15 -24.83 1.70
C ILE A 5 13.91 -23.35 2.03
N GLY A 6 14.87 -22.74 2.74
CA GLY A 6 14.82 -21.33 3.10
C GLY A 6 15.00 -20.41 1.91
N LEU A 7 15.65 -19.27 2.14
CA LEU A 7 15.98 -18.29 1.10
C LEU A 7 16.55 -18.89 -0.21
N PRO A 8 17.41 -19.94 -0.19
CA PRO A 8 17.93 -20.54 -1.41
C PRO A 8 16.85 -21.18 -2.31
N GLY A 9 15.84 -21.80 -1.72
CA GLY A 9 14.77 -22.43 -2.50
C GLY A 9 13.83 -21.41 -3.15
N LEU A 10 13.53 -20.31 -2.44
CA LEU A 10 12.81 -19.19 -3.01
C LEU A 10 13.58 -18.57 -4.19
N LEU A 11 14.90 -18.42 -4.05
CA LEU A 11 15.75 -17.89 -5.11
C LEU A 11 15.70 -18.78 -6.37
N MET A 12 15.72 -20.11 -6.20
CA MET A 12 15.60 -21.05 -7.31
C MET A 12 14.28 -20.87 -8.09
N ILE A 13 13.16 -20.71 -7.37
CA ILE A 13 11.85 -20.47 -7.98
C ILE A 13 11.86 -19.13 -8.74
N VAL A 14 12.40 -18.08 -8.12
CA VAL A 14 12.53 -16.76 -8.76
C VAL A 14 13.33 -16.86 -10.05
N VAL A 15 14.46 -17.58 -10.05
CA VAL A 15 15.28 -17.78 -11.27
C VAL A 15 14.48 -18.45 -12.38
N VAL A 16 13.71 -19.51 -12.09
CA VAL A 16 12.86 -20.19 -13.10
C VAL A 16 11.81 -19.23 -13.65
N VAL A 17 11.13 -18.49 -12.78
CA VAL A 17 10.14 -17.47 -13.17
C VAL A 17 10.80 -16.37 -14.02
N LEU A 18 12.00 -15.94 -13.67
CA LEU A 18 12.74 -14.93 -14.42
C LEU A 18 13.23 -15.42 -15.78
N ILE A 19 13.49 -16.71 -15.96
CA ILE A 19 13.81 -17.27 -17.28
C ILE A 19 12.55 -17.27 -18.17
N LEU A 20 11.39 -17.64 -17.61
CA LEU A 20 10.12 -17.68 -18.33
C LEU A 20 9.61 -16.29 -18.74
N PHE A 21 9.63 -15.34 -17.80
CA PHE A 21 9.06 -14.02 -18.00
C PHE A 21 10.11 -12.94 -18.31
N GLY A 22 11.37 -13.16 -17.95
CA GLY A 22 12.45 -12.17 -18.06
C GLY A 22 12.64 -11.33 -16.78
N PRO A 23 13.88 -10.92 -16.45
CA PRO A 23 14.20 -10.11 -15.27
C PRO A 23 13.55 -8.72 -15.28
N SER A 24 13.23 -8.19 -16.45
CA SER A 24 12.61 -6.86 -16.59
C SER A 24 11.12 -6.85 -16.28
N LYS A 25 10.43 -8.00 -16.33
CA LYS A 25 8.97 -8.07 -16.16
C LYS A 25 8.49 -7.92 -14.73
N LEU A 26 9.24 -8.45 -13.76
CA LEU A 26 8.93 -8.23 -12.33
C LEU A 26 8.98 -6.74 -11.93
N PRO A 27 10.04 -5.96 -12.22
CA PRO A 27 10.08 -4.54 -11.88
C PRO A 27 9.11 -3.71 -12.72
N GLU A 28 8.85 -4.07 -13.98
CA GLU A 28 7.82 -3.42 -14.80
C GLU A 28 6.42 -3.59 -14.17
N PHE A 29 6.08 -4.82 -13.77
CA PHE A 29 4.83 -5.13 -13.07
C PHE A 29 4.74 -4.43 -11.71
N GLY A 30 5.82 -4.43 -10.93
CA GLY A 30 5.89 -3.74 -9.64
C GLY A 30 5.70 -2.23 -9.78
N ARG A 31 6.24 -1.60 -10.84
CA ARG A 31 6.01 -0.17 -11.13
C ARG A 31 4.56 0.11 -11.49
N ALA A 32 3.92 -0.75 -12.29
CA ALA A 32 2.52 -0.62 -12.65
C ALA A 32 1.61 -0.72 -11.42
N VAL A 33 1.74 -1.80 -10.64
CA VAL A 33 0.99 -2.01 -9.39
C VAL A 33 1.29 -0.91 -8.38
N GLY A 34 2.55 -0.49 -8.27
CA GLY A 34 2.98 0.57 -7.36
C GLY A 34 2.32 1.92 -7.65
N ARG A 35 2.14 2.28 -8.94
CA ARG A 35 1.41 3.50 -9.31
C ARG A 35 -0.06 3.42 -8.93
N THR A 36 -0.71 2.31 -9.22
CA THR A 36 -2.11 2.08 -8.82
C THR A 36 -2.28 2.15 -7.30
N LEU A 37 -1.39 1.51 -6.54
CA LEU A 37 -1.44 1.53 -5.08
C LEU A 37 -1.14 2.94 -4.52
N HIS A 38 -0.26 3.70 -5.16
CA HIS A 38 0.05 5.07 -4.78
C HIS A 38 -1.16 5.99 -4.96
N GLU A 39 -1.82 5.92 -6.12
CA GLU A 39 -3.05 6.66 -6.41
C GLU A 39 -4.17 6.26 -5.45
N PHE A 40 -4.39 4.96 -5.26
CA PHE A 40 -5.37 4.44 -4.31
C PHE A 40 -5.11 4.93 -2.88
N LYS A 41 -3.86 4.91 -2.42
CA LYS A 41 -3.48 5.44 -1.09
C LYS A 41 -3.73 6.94 -0.97
N SER A 42 -3.49 7.70 -2.04
CA SER A 42 -3.73 9.15 -2.05
C SER A 42 -5.22 9.45 -1.93
N SER A 43 -6.04 8.82 -2.77
CA SER A 43 -7.50 8.99 -2.73
C SER A 43 -8.10 8.49 -1.42
N ALA A 44 -7.64 7.35 -0.89
CA ALA A 44 -8.08 6.85 0.41
C ALA A 44 -7.73 7.81 1.55
N ARG A 45 -6.58 8.50 1.49
CA ARG A 45 -6.18 9.49 2.49
C ARG A 45 -7.04 10.75 2.44
N GLU A 46 -7.39 11.20 1.24
CA GLU A 46 -8.25 12.35 1.03
C GLU A 46 -9.64 12.10 1.61
N LEU A 47 -10.25 10.95 1.30
CA LEU A 47 -11.54 10.53 1.87
C LEU A 47 -11.52 10.48 3.40
N VAL A 48 -10.47 9.89 3.99
CA VAL A 48 -10.33 9.82 5.46
C VAL A 48 -10.11 11.19 6.09
N SER A 49 -9.43 12.10 5.39
CA SER A 49 -9.18 13.46 5.88
C SER A 49 -10.42 14.34 5.80
N GLU A 50 -11.25 14.16 4.77
CA GLU A 50 -12.52 14.88 4.61
C GLU A 50 -13.50 14.48 5.72
N THR A 51 -13.65 13.18 5.99
CA THR A 51 -14.46 12.69 7.13
C THR A 51 -13.93 13.17 8.48
N LYS A 52 -12.60 13.27 8.68
CA LYS A 52 -12.03 13.78 9.94
C LYS A 52 -12.23 15.28 10.16
N ASN A 53 -12.23 16.09 9.11
CA ASN A 53 -12.42 17.53 9.24
C ASN A 53 -13.89 17.89 9.57
N GLU A 54 -14.86 17.08 9.15
CA GLU A 54 -16.27 17.26 9.51
C GLU A 54 -16.54 16.97 11.01
N GLU A 55 -15.76 16.08 11.63
CA GLU A 55 -15.89 15.73 13.04
C GLU A 55 -15.23 16.74 14.02
N ASP A 56 -14.25 17.53 13.57
CA ASP A 56 -13.52 18.49 14.41
C ASP A 56 -14.23 19.86 14.50
N ASP A 57 -14.85 20.33 13.41
CA ASP A 57 -15.62 21.59 13.42
C ASP A 57 -16.90 21.53 14.28
N THR A 58 -17.43 20.33 14.55
CA THR A 58 -18.60 20.17 15.42
C THR A 58 -18.25 20.21 16.92
N LYS A 59 -16.99 19.95 17.31
CA LYS A 59 -16.57 19.92 18.72
C LYS A 59 -16.11 21.28 19.26
N ASN A 60 -15.58 22.17 18.43
CA ASN A 60 -15.08 23.47 18.88
C ASN A 60 -16.20 24.50 19.19
N SER A 61 -17.43 24.27 18.69
CA SER A 61 -18.55 25.20 18.92
C SER A 61 -19.34 24.93 20.21
N ALA A 62 -19.08 23.82 20.92
CA ALA A 62 -19.78 23.45 22.16
C ALA A 62 -19.10 23.94 23.45
N GLU A 63 -17.84 24.40 23.39
CA GLU A 63 -17.06 24.85 24.57
C GLU A 63 -17.02 26.39 24.74
N ARG A 64 -17.82 27.13 23.96
CA ARG A 64 -18.02 28.58 24.14
C ARG A 64 -19.47 28.91 24.52
N LYS A 65 -20.00 28.30 25.59
CA LYS A 65 -21.13 28.89 26.31
C LYS A 65 -20.60 29.73 27.47
N PRO A 66 -20.56 31.07 27.36
CA PRO A 66 -20.35 31.93 28.52
C PRO A 66 -21.55 31.81 29.45
N ALA A 67 -21.29 31.56 30.73
CA ALA A 67 -22.21 31.74 31.85
C ALA A 67 -21.57 32.71 32.85
#